data_AF-A0A2K5XQ04-F1
#
_entry.id   AF-A0A2K5XQ04-F1
#
_cell.length_a   1.000
_cell.length_b   1.000
_cell.length_c   1.000
_cell.angle_alpha   90.00
_cell.angle_beta   90.00
_cell.angle_gamma   90.00
#
_symmetry.space_group_name_H-M   'P 1'
#
loop_
_entity.id
_entity.type
_entity.pdbx_description
1 polymer ?
#
loop_
_entity_poly.entity_id
_entity_poly.type
_entity_poly.pdbx_seq_one_letter_code
_entity_poly.pdbx_strand_id
1 'polypeptide(L)'
;QNTEDPEEPLVASQSTEPKMGHLSPSNKETITVTLHGATNLPACKDGSEPWPYVVVKSTSEEKNNQSSKAVTSVTSEPTRAPIWGDTVNVEIRAEDAGQEDVILKVVDNRKKQELLSYKIPIKYLRVLHPYHFELVKPTQSGKADEATAKTQLYATVVRKSSFIPRDIGCNHTALEIFLRGVNEPLANNPNPMVVIARVVPNYKEFKVSQANRDLASVGLPITPLSFPIPSVMNFDEPRISQNGCPQLSKPGGPPEQPLWNQSFLFQGRDGATNFSEDTALVLEYYSSASMKGSQPWTLDQPLGISVLPLESRLYQKMLTGKGLDGLHVERLPIMDTSLKTINGEAPTVDLSFQLLSSEVRLHPLDFPPFLSVVLGCGVCRD
;
A
#
# COMPACT_ATOMS: atom_id res chain seq x y z
N GLN A 1 -28.02 55.83 -12.79
CA GLN A 1 -28.74 54.63 -12.30
C GLN A 1 -28.42 53.52 -13.28
N ASN A 2 -27.59 52.58 -12.85
CA ASN A 2 -27.46 51.20 -13.31
C ASN A 2 -26.25 50.64 -12.56
N THR A 3 -26.59 50.10 -11.41
CA THR A 3 -25.74 49.39 -10.45
C THR A 3 -25.44 48.02 -11.05
N GLU A 4 -24.17 47.66 -11.21
CA GLU A 4 -23.76 46.31 -11.56
C GLU A 4 -23.35 45.64 -10.24
N ASP A 5 -24.15 44.67 -9.80
CA ASP A 5 -23.92 43.89 -8.58
C ASP A 5 -22.65 43.04 -8.72
N PRO A 6 -21.85 42.85 -7.65
CA PRO A 6 -20.73 41.93 -7.67
C PRO A 6 -21.23 40.48 -7.56
N GLU A 7 -20.90 39.67 -8.58
CA GLU A 7 -21.12 38.22 -8.60
C GLU A 7 -20.54 37.53 -7.35
N GLU A 8 -21.39 36.84 -6.59
CA GLU A 8 -20.99 35.98 -5.48
C GLU A 8 -20.10 34.83 -5.99
N PRO A 9 -19.02 34.46 -5.27
CA PRO A 9 -18.22 33.32 -5.66
C PRO A 9 -19.02 32.03 -5.44
N LEU A 10 -19.38 31.39 -6.55
CA LEU A 10 -19.90 30.03 -6.59
C LEU A 10 -19.01 29.11 -5.76
N VAL A 11 -19.58 28.55 -4.70
CA VAL A 11 -18.97 27.56 -3.83
C VAL A 11 -18.62 26.34 -4.67
N ALA A 12 -17.36 26.28 -5.12
CA ALA A 12 -16.78 25.08 -5.67
C ALA A 12 -16.89 23.99 -4.60
N SER A 13 -17.75 22.99 -4.86
CA SER A 13 -17.81 21.77 -4.06
C SER A 13 -16.41 21.20 -3.97
N GLN A 14 -15.84 21.28 -2.77
CA GLN A 14 -14.57 20.68 -2.41
C GLN A 14 -14.72 19.17 -2.42
N SER A 15 -14.59 18.56 -3.60
CA SER A 15 -14.23 17.15 -3.76
C SER A 15 -12.77 17.00 -3.34
N THR A 16 -12.51 17.06 -2.03
CA THR A 16 -11.19 16.81 -1.44
C THR A 16 -11.15 15.38 -0.92
N GLU A 17 -11.44 14.40 -1.78
CA GLU A 17 -10.96 13.04 -1.56
C GLU A 17 -9.58 12.93 -2.23
N PRO A 18 -8.52 12.56 -1.50
CA PRO A 18 -7.24 12.30 -2.16
C PRO A 18 -7.44 11.06 -3.04
N LYS A 19 -7.58 11.29 -4.35
CA LYS A 19 -7.54 10.23 -5.37
C LYS A 19 -6.24 9.46 -5.15
N MET A 20 -6.32 8.30 -4.50
CA MET A 20 -5.18 7.41 -4.29
C MET A 20 -4.81 6.81 -5.64
N GLY A 21 -4.13 7.57 -6.47
CA GLY A 21 -3.67 7.10 -7.76
C GLY A 21 -2.68 5.96 -7.57
N HIS A 22 -2.93 4.84 -8.25
CA HIS A 22 -1.91 3.79 -8.38
C HIS A 22 -0.74 4.24 -9.27
N LEU A 23 -0.94 5.26 -10.09
CA LEU A 23 0.03 5.75 -11.06
C LEU A 23 0.72 7.04 -10.62
N SER A 24 1.93 7.23 -11.13
CA SER A 24 2.72 8.44 -10.98
C SER A 24 2.32 9.49 -12.04
N PRO A 25 2.63 10.77 -11.82
CA PRO A 25 2.50 11.78 -12.86
C PRO A 25 3.30 11.43 -14.12
N SER A 26 2.91 12.01 -15.26
CA SER A 26 3.61 11.81 -16.53
C SER A 26 5.12 12.12 -16.40
N ASN A 27 5.95 11.28 -17.04
CA ASN A 27 7.42 11.34 -17.02
C ASN A 27 8.07 11.28 -15.62
N LYS A 28 7.32 10.85 -14.60
CA LYS A 28 7.83 10.64 -13.25
C LYS A 28 7.58 9.21 -12.79
N GLU A 29 8.40 8.79 -11.85
CA GLU A 29 8.12 7.66 -10.98
C GLU A 29 7.97 8.17 -9.55
N THR A 30 7.03 7.59 -8.82
CA THR A 30 6.79 7.90 -7.41
C THR A 30 7.16 6.69 -6.58
N ILE A 31 8.09 6.87 -5.65
CA ILE A 31 8.39 5.87 -4.63
C ILE A 31 7.55 6.20 -3.40
N THR A 32 6.53 5.38 -3.16
CA THR A 32 5.70 5.44 -1.97
C THR A 32 6.36 4.61 -0.88
N VAL A 33 6.60 5.21 0.28
CA VAL A 33 7.19 4.54 1.45
C VAL A 33 6.23 4.68 2.62
N THR A 34 5.74 3.55 3.12
CA THR A 34 4.99 3.49 4.39
C THR A 34 5.95 3.06 5.49
N LEU A 35 6.16 3.92 6.48
CA LEU A 35 7.05 3.68 7.62
C LEU A 35 6.21 3.13 8.77
N HIS A 36 6.38 1.86 9.09
CA HIS A 36 5.58 1.23 10.12
C HIS A 36 6.09 1.55 11.52
N GLY A 37 7.38 1.32 11.75
CA GLY A 37 8.01 1.51 13.05
C GLY A 37 9.47 1.07 13.05
N ALA A 38 10.13 1.19 14.18
CA ALA A 38 11.50 0.71 14.35
C ALA A 38 11.69 0.08 15.73
N THR A 39 12.73 -0.74 15.88
CA THR A 39 13.18 -1.28 17.17
C THR A 39 14.66 -0.99 17.37
N ASN A 40 15.06 -0.82 18.63
CA ASN A 40 16.45 -0.63 19.03
C ASN A 40 17.15 0.52 18.30
N LEU A 41 16.46 1.66 18.08
CA LEU A 41 17.13 2.86 17.55
C LEU A 41 18.30 3.26 18.46
N PRO A 42 19.39 3.82 17.93
CA PRO A 42 20.48 4.33 18.75
C PRO A 42 19.99 5.53 19.57
N ALA A 43 20.55 5.69 20.77
CA ALA A 43 20.38 6.92 21.55
C ALA A 43 21.05 8.11 20.85
N CYS A 44 20.68 9.32 21.25
CA CYS A 44 21.39 10.54 20.85
C CYS A 44 22.86 10.49 21.31
N LYS A 45 23.73 11.35 20.73
CA LYS A 45 25.18 11.37 21.05
C LYS A 45 25.51 11.56 22.55
N ASP A 46 24.63 12.21 23.29
CA ASP A 46 24.72 12.44 24.74
C ASP A 46 24.02 11.36 25.58
N GLY A 47 23.54 10.29 24.95
CA GLY A 47 22.84 9.18 25.60
C GLY A 47 21.35 9.39 25.83
N SER A 48 20.77 10.55 25.47
CA SER A 48 19.33 10.77 25.65
C SER A 48 18.51 9.91 24.69
N GLU A 49 17.28 9.58 25.08
CA GLU A 49 16.31 9.00 24.15
C GLU A 49 15.94 10.03 23.05
N PRO A 50 15.80 9.57 21.79
CA PRO A 50 15.47 10.45 20.68
C PRO A 50 13.96 10.71 20.59
N TRP A 51 13.59 11.79 19.90
CA TRP A 51 12.27 12.07 19.36
C TRP A 51 12.29 11.78 17.85
N PRO A 52 12.19 10.51 17.44
CA PRO A 52 12.53 10.10 16.10
C PRO A 52 11.44 10.47 15.09
N TYR A 53 11.87 10.93 13.93
CA TYR A 53 11.09 11.02 12.70
C TYR A 53 11.95 10.59 11.53
N VAL A 54 11.31 10.22 10.42
CA VAL A 54 12.02 9.75 9.22
C VAL A 54 11.92 10.81 8.12
N VAL A 55 13.05 11.11 7.51
CA VAL A 55 13.17 11.91 6.29
C VAL A 55 13.48 10.98 5.14
N VAL A 56 12.67 11.01 4.08
CA VAL A 56 12.85 10.19 2.89
C VAL A 56 13.27 11.09 1.73
N LYS A 57 14.29 10.68 0.98
CA LYS A 57 14.89 11.45 -0.12
C LYS A 57 15.32 10.57 -1.28
N SER A 58 15.43 11.14 -2.47
CA SER A 58 16.24 10.53 -3.53
C SER A 58 17.74 10.81 -3.33
N THR A 59 18.59 10.05 -4.02
CA THR A 59 20.04 10.32 -4.03
C THR A 59 20.39 11.67 -4.63
N SER A 60 19.67 12.14 -5.65
CA SER A 60 19.88 13.48 -6.21
C SER A 60 19.47 14.59 -5.25
N GLU A 61 18.34 14.45 -4.56
CA GLU A 61 17.92 15.43 -3.53
C GLU A 61 18.97 15.55 -2.42
N GLU A 62 19.52 14.42 -1.99
CA GLU A 62 20.57 14.40 -0.97
C GLU A 62 21.87 15.04 -1.47
N LYS A 63 22.33 14.70 -2.68
CA LYS A 63 23.55 15.27 -3.28
C LYS A 63 23.46 16.79 -3.45
N ASN A 64 22.27 17.29 -3.80
CA ASN A 64 22.01 18.71 -4.00
C ASN A 64 21.65 19.45 -2.69
N ASN A 65 21.72 18.78 -1.53
CA ASN A 65 21.30 19.31 -0.23
C ASN A 65 19.87 19.89 -0.26
N GLN A 66 19.00 19.33 -1.08
CA GLN A 66 17.61 19.76 -1.18
C GLN A 66 16.86 19.32 0.08
N SER A 67 16.01 20.23 0.58
CA SER A 67 15.08 19.88 1.66
C SER A 67 14.01 18.93 1.12
N SER A 68 13.71 17.89 1.90
CA SER A 68 12.63 16.95 1.56
C SER A 68 11.36 17.35 2.29
N LYS A 69 10.24 17.23 1.57
CA LYS A 69 8.89 17.33 2.14
C LYS A 69 8.35 15.95 2.54
N ALA A 70 9.02 14.87 2.14
CA ALA A 70 8.65 13.50 2.48
C ALA A 70 9.20 13.15 3.87
N VAL A 71 8.48 13.59 4.91
CA VAL A 71 8.83 13.37 6.31
C VAL A 71 7.65 12.74 7.06
N THR A 72 7.96 11.86 8.02
CA THR A 72 6.94 11.32 8.92
C THR A 72 6.62 12.31 10.03
N SER A 73 5.53 12.06 10.76
CA SER A 73 5.26 12.67 12.04
C SER A 73 6.39 12.39 13.04
N VAL A 74 6.54 13.30 14.00
CA VAL A 74 7.40 13.12 15.16
C VAL A 74 6.62 12.37 16.22
N THR A 75 7.26 11.44 16.91
CA THR A 75 6.62 10.74 18.05
C THR A 75 6.14 11.71 19.11
N SER A 76 5.10 11.33 19.86
CA SER A 76 4.57 12.13 20.98
C SER A 76 5.44 12.09 22.24
N GLU A 77 6.29 11.07 22.35
CA GLU A 77 7.20 10.84 23.47
C GLU A 77 8.59 10.43 22.95
N PRO A 78 9.66 10.65 23.73
CA PRO A 78 10.97 10.14 23.39
C PRO A 78 10.95 8.61 23.41
N THR A 79 11.53 7.98 22.40
CA THR A 79 11.50 6.51 22.28
C THR A 79 12.57 5.99 21.34
N ARG A 80 13.06 4.78 21.64
CA ARG A 80 13.94 3.99 20.75
C ARG A 80 13.18 2.93 19.95
N ALA A 81 11.87 2.85 20.12
CA ALA A 81 10.98 1.93 19.42
C ALA A 81 9.70 2.65 18.95
N PRO A 82 9.83 3.58 17.97
CA PRO A 82 8.71 4.35 17.47
C PRO A 82 7.76 3.53 16.59
N ILE A 83 6.52 3.99 16.53
CA ILE A 83 5.48 3.54 15.61
C ILE A 83 4.99 4.79 14.88
N TRP A 84 4.99 4.78 13.55
CA TRP A 84 4.55 5.93 12.75
C TRP A 84 3.25 5.62 12.00
N GLY A 85 3.27 4.59 11.15
CA GLY A 85 2.16 4.30 10.22
C GLY A 85 2.03 5.32 9.08
N ASP A 86 2.94 6.29 9.00
CA ASP A 86 2.93 7.35 8.01
C ASP A 86 3.33 6.84 6.62
N THR A 87 2.69 7.39 5.59
CA THR A 87 3.06 7.14 4.19
C THR A 87 3.53 8.42 3.54
N VAL A 88 4.72 8.37 2.94
CA VAL A 88 5.34 9.50 2.25
C VAL A 88 5.70 9.13 0.80
N ASN A 89 5.80 10.13 -0.06
CA ASN A 89 6.09 9.95 -1.48
C ASN A 89 7.34 10.72 -1.87
N VAL A 90 8.25 10.07 -2.59
CA VAL A 90 9.39 10.71 -3.27
C VAL A 90 9.16 10.63 -4.77
N GLU A 91 9.26 11.76 -5.46
CA GLU A 91 9.14 11.81 -6.92
C GLU A 91 10.51 11.85 -7.58
N ILE A 92 10.70 11.03 -8.59
CA ILE A 92 11.93 10.90 -9.36
C ILE A 92 11.57 11.02 -10.85
N ARG A 93 12.46 11.57 -11.67
CA ARG A 93 12.24 11.56 -13.13
C ARG A 93 12.32 10.12 -13.64
N ALA A 94 11.44 9.75 -14.56
CA ALA A 94 11.38 8.38 -15.05
C ALA A 94 12.71 7.93 -15.71
N GLU A 95 13.43 8.84 -16.36
CA GLU A 95 14.75 8.60 -16.96
C GLU A 95 15.85 8.30 -15.93
N ASP A 96 15.75 8.85 -14.73
CA ASP A 96 16.74 8.73 -13.66
C ASP A 96 16.48 7.49 -12.78
N ALA A 97 15.32 6.85 -12.92
CA ALA A 97 14.89 5.77 -12.03
C ALA A 97 15.80 4.53 -12.06
N GLY A 98 16.60 4.36 -13.12
CA GLY A 98 17.61 3.28 -13.21
C GLY A 98 18.89 3.54 -12.38
N GLN A 99 19.11 4.77 -11.93
CA GLN A 99 20.35 5.22 -11.27
C GLN A 99 20.12 5.76 -9.85
N GLU A 100 18.88 6.12 -9.52
CA GLU A 100 18.53 6.67 -8.23
C GLU A 100 18.35 5.58 -7.16
N ASP A 101 18.66 5.95 -5.92
CA ASP A 101 18.27 5.18 -4.74
C ASP A 101 17.38 6.04 -3.84
N VAL A 102 16.56 5.40 -3.03
CA VAL A 102 15.78 6.08 -1.98
C VAL A 102 16.50 5.95 -0.65
N ILE A 103 16.71 7.10 0.00
CA ILE A 103 17.42 7.25 1.27
C ILE A 103 16.39 7.49 2.37
N LEU A 104 16.38 6.63 3.39
CA LEU A 104 15.57 6.78 4.60
C LEU A 104 16.50 7.19 5.75
N LYS A 105 16.34 8.41 6.27
CA LYS A 105 17.11 8.91 7.40
C LYS A 105 16.23 9.01 8.63
N VAL A 106 16.61 8.33 9.71
CA VAL A 106 15.98 8.51 11.02
C VAL A 106 16.71 9.64 11.73
N VAL A 107 15.97 10.66 12.17
CA VAL A 107 16.52 11.90 12.73
C VAL A 107 15.87 12.18 14.09
N ASP A 108 16.66 12.66 15.04
CA ASP A 108 16.14 13.20 16.30
C ASP A 108 15.60 14.62 16.08
N ASN A 109 14.32 14.86 16.37
CA ASN A 109 13.68 16.14 16.14
C ASN A 109 14.25 17.27 17.01
N ARG A 110 14.66 16.98 18.24
CA ARG A 110 15.12 18.00 19.19
C ARG A 110 16.51 18.53 18.85
N LYS A 111 17.44 17.63 18.52
CA LYS A 111 18.85 17.95 18.23
C LYS A 111 19.16 18.05 16.76
N LYS A 112 18.19 17.74 15.89
CA LYS A 112 18.37 17.67 14.42
C LYS A 112 19.54 16.77 14.02
N GLN A 113 19.75 15.71 14.79
CA GLN A 113 20.85 14.76 14.60
C GLN A 113 20.36 13.56 13.79
N GLU A 114 21.12 13.15 12.77
CA GLU A 114 20.93 11.86 12.11
C GLU A 114 21.30 10.70 13.05
N LEU A 115 20.36 9.77 13.22
CA LEU A 115 20.53 8.55 14.01
C LEU A 115 20.93 7.37 13.12
N LEU A 116 20.26 7.22 11.97
CA LEU A 116 20.44 6.14 11.01
C LEU A 116 20.15 6.62 9.61
N SER A 117 20.71 5.94 8.62
CA SER A 117 20.42 6.16 7.20
C SER A 117 20.43 4.83 6.45
N TYR A 118 19.42 4.58 5.62
CA TYR A 118 19.30 3.39 4.78
C TYR A 118 19.19 3.82 3.32
N LYS A 119 19.84 3.09 2.41
CA LYS A 119 19.86 3.41 0.97
C LYS A 119 19.31 2.23 0.16
N ILE A 120 18.06 2.33 -0.26
CA ILE A 120 17.38 1.26 -0.99
C ILE A 120 17.50 1.51 -2.50
N PRO A 121 18.13 0.60 -3.25
CA PRO A 121 18.27 0.74 -4.70
C PRO A 121 16.94 0.47 -5.43
N ILE A 122 16.35 1.51 -6.02
CA ILE A 122 15.01 1.39 -6.61
C ILE A 122 15.00 0.62 -7.93
N LYS A 123 16.16 0.54 -8.60
CA LYS A 123 16.30 -0.20 -9.87
C LYS A 123 15.98 -1.69 -9.75
N TYR A 124 16.08 -2.26 -8.56
CA TYR A 124 15.72 -3.66 -8.29
C TYR A 124 14.25 -3.85 -7.90
N LEU A 125 13.53 -2.76 -7.58
CA LEU A 125 12.12 -2.82 -7.26
C LEU A 125 11.30 -2.94 -8.55
N ARG A 126 10.42 -3.93 -8.58
CA ARG A 126 9.42 -4.07 -9.62
C ARG A 126 8.35 -2.97 -9.49
N VAL A 127 7.99 -2.37 -10.63
CA VAL A 127 6.92 -1.37 -10.71
C VAL A 127 5.60 -1.98 -10.22
N LEU A 128 4.89 -1.25 -9.36
CA LEU A 128 3.61 -1.57 -8.72
C LEU A 128 3.61 -2.80 -7.80
N HIS A 129 4.78 -3.38 -7.51
CA HIS A 129 4.90 -4.46 -6.54
C HIS A 129 5.19 -3.88 -5.13
N PRO A 130 4.44 -4.29 -4.10
CA PRO A 130 4.71 -3.90 -2.71
C PRO A 130 5.84 -4.74 -2.11
N TYR A 131 6.90 -4.09 -1.66
CA TYR A 131 7.97 -4.76 -0.92
C TYR A 131 7.86 -4.44 0.57
N HIS A 132 7.77 -5.46 1.42
CA HIS A 132 7.73 -5.32 2.87
C HIS A 132 9.10 -5.65 3.44
N PHE A 133 9.83 -4.63 3.93
CA PHE A 133 11.21 -4.79 4.37
C PHE A 133 11.38 -4.65 5.88
N GLU A 134 12.25 -5.49 6.41
CA GLU A 134 12.95 -5.28 7.67
C GLU A 134 14.38 -4.78 7.35
N LEU A 135 14.64 -3.49 7.50
CA LEU A 135 15.94 -2.88 7.24
C LEU A 135 16.81 -3.04 8.49
N VAL A 136 17.85 -3.87 8.40
CA VAL A 136 18.68 -4.29 9.54
C VAL A 136 20.04 -3.62 9.50
N LYS A 137 20.42 -2.97 10.61
CA LYS A 137 21.77 -2.47 10.87
C LYS A 137 22.35 -3.05 12.16
N PRO A 138 23.64 -3.43 12.20
CA PRO A 138 24.31 -3.76 13.45
C PRO A 138 24.32 -2.53 14.37
N THR A 139 23.91 -2.69 15.63
CA THR A 139 24.03 -1.60 16.61
C THR A 139 25.50 -1.46 16.98
N GLN A 140 26.08 -0.29 16.77
CA GLN A 140 27.43 0.03 17.26
C GLN A 140 27.35 0.27 18.77
N SER A 141 27.32 -0.81 19.55
CA SER A 141 27.50 -0.74 21.00
C SER A 141 29.01 -0.71 21.30
N GLY A 142 29.50 0.40 21.85
CA GLY A 142 30.88 0.53 22.31
C GLY A 142 31.19 -0.21 23.63
N LYS A 143 30.30 -1.10 24.09
CA LYS A 143 30.50 -1.89 25.32
C LYS A 143 30.44 -3.39 24.99
N ALA A 144 31.47 -4.10 25.41
CA ALA A 144 31.81 -5.45 24.96
C ALA A 144 30.88 -6.60 25.44
N ASP A 145 29.82 -6.33 26.21
CA ASP A 145 29.03 -7.39 26.87
C ASP A 145 27.49 -7.24 26.79
N GLU A 146 26.94 -6.34 25.97
CA GLU A 146 25.50 -6.38 25.66
C GLU A 146 25.27 -7.13 24.35
N ALA A 147 24.62 -8.29 24.46
CA ALA A 147 24.26 -9.17 23.35
C ALA A 147 23.74 -8.39 22.14
N THR A 148 24.55 -8.33 21.07
CA THR A 148 24.22 -8.06 19.65
C THR A 148 22.80 -7.56 19.34
N ALA A 149 22.39 -6.42 19.90
CA ALA A 149 21.14 -5.79 19.49
C ALA A 149 21.32 -5.33 18.04
N LYS A 150 20.34 -5.63 17.18
CA LYS A 150 20.28 -5.10 15.82
C LYS A 150 19.19 -4.04 15.80
N THR A 151 19.49 -2.92 15.16
CA THR A 151 18.49 -1.91 14.89
C THR A 151 17.70 -2.33 13.66
N GLN A 152 16.38 -2.33 13.77
CA GLN A 152 15.49 -2.77 12.70
C GLN A 152 14.51 -1.64 12.40
N LEU A 153 14.33 -1.32 11.11
CA LEU A 153 13.34 -0.37 10.62
C LEU A 153 12.40 -1.10 9.67
N TYR A 154 11.10 -1.04 9.92
CA TYR A 154 10.08 -1.76 9.16
C TYR A 154 9.37 -0.80 8.20
N ALA A 155 9.40 -1.11 6.91
CA ALA A 155 8.86 -0.24 5.88
C ALA A 155 8.25 -1.03 4.71
N THR A 156 7.14 -0.55 4.17
CA THR A 156 6.65 -0.97 2.85
C THR A 156 7.12 0.02 1.79
N VAL A 157 7.69 -0.47 0.68
CA VAL A 157 8.15 0.36 -0.43
C VAL A 157 7.43 -0.08 -1.71
N VAL A 158 6.81 0.87 -2.40
CA VAL A 158 6.16 0.65 -3.70
C VAL A 158 6.73 1.61 -4.72
N ARG A 159 7.28 1.08 -5.81
CA ARG A 159 7.73 1.88 -6.96
C ARG A 159 6.56 2.04 -7.94
N LYS A 160 6.02 3.23 -8.09
CA LYS A 160 4.94 3.53 -9.04
C LYS A 160 5.52 4.13 -10.32
N SER A 161 4.91 3.78 -11.45
CA SER A 161 5.20 4.38 -12.76
C SER A 161 3.96 5.12 -13.27
N SER A 162 4.10 5.86 -14.36
CA SER A 162 3.01 6.59 -15.01
C SER A 162 2.04 5.71 -15.80
N PHE A 163 2.35 4.42 -15.93
CA PHE A 163 1.50 3.40 -16.56
C PHE A 163 1.63 2.05 -15.85
N ILE A 164 0.63 1.19 -16.04
CA ILE A 164 0.68 -0.23 -15.61
C ILE A 164 1.36 -1.03 -16.72
N PRO A 165 2.49 -1.73 -16.45
CA PRO A 165 3.14 -2.55 -17.45
C PRO A 165 2.20 -3.61 -18.03
N ARG A 166 2.24 -3.80 -19.36
CA ARG A 166 1.60 -4.94 -20.01
C ARG A 166 2.52 -6.15 -19.96
N ASP A 167 1.97 -7.28 -19.57
CA ASP A 167 2.68 -8.56 -19.59
C ASP A 167 2.19 -9.43 -20.74
N ILE A 168 3.15 -10.00 -21.48
CA ILE A 168 2.88 -10.86 -22.63
C ILE A 168 2.15 -12.11 -22.13
N GLY A 169 0.98 -12.40 -22.71
CA GLY A 169 0.15 -13.55 -22.35
C GLY A 169 -0.98 -13.24 -21.36
N CYS A 170 -1.06 -12.01 -20.83
CA CYS A 170 -2.17 -11.57 -19.99
C CYS A 170 -3.18 -10.74 -20.81
N ASN A 171 -4.47 -11.11 -20.74
CA ASN A 171 -5.55 -10.34 -21.38
C ASN A 171 -5.80 -8.98 -20.71
N HIS A 172 -5.46 -8.89 -19.42
CA HIS A 172 -5.64 -7.72 -18.58
C HIS A 172 -4.32 -7.38 -17.90
N THR A 173 -4.03 -6.09 -17.74
CA THR A 173 -2.80 -5.60 -17.08
C THR A 173 -2.90 -5.68 -15.57
N ALA A 174 -4.10 -5.48 -15.01
CA ALA A 174 -4.32 -5.55 -13.58
C ALA A 174 -5.79 -5.82 -13.21
N LEU A 175 -5.97 -6.28 -11.98
CA LEU A 175 -7.23 -6.35 -11.24
C LEU A 175 -7.17 -5.32 -10.11
N GLU A 176 -8.06 -4.34 -10.15
CA GLU A 176 -8.26 -3.38 -9.07
C GLU A 176 -9.43 -3.81 -8.19
N ILE A 177 -9.22 -3.77 -6.87
CA ILE A 177 -10.19 -4.14 -5.86
C ILE A 177 -10.33 -2.98 -4.89
N PHE A 178 -11.51 -2.40 -4.80
CA PHE A 178 -11.82 -1.35 -3.84
C PHE A 178 -12.56 -1.94 -2.64
N LEU A 179 -11.95 -1.83 -1.46
CA LEU A 179 -12.53 -2.21 -0.18
C LEU A 179 -13.11 -0.98 0.50
N ARG A 180 -14.42 -1.02 0.77
CA ARG A 180 -15.14 0.09 1.41
C ARG A 180 -14.92 0.08 2.93
N GLY A 181 -15.53 -0.88 3.61
CA GLY A 181 -15.63 -0.88 5.06
C GLY A 181 -16.45 -2.07 5.55
N VAL A 182 -16.52 -2.21 6.87
CA VAL A 182 -17.47 -3.11 7.52
C VAL A 182 -18.87 -2.50 7.40
N ASN A 183 -19.83 -3.29 6.94
CA ASN A 183 -21.20 -2.83 6.65
C ASN A 183 -21.91 -2.31 7.90
N GLU A 184 -21.91 -3.11 8.97
CA GLU A 184 -22.58 -2.78 10.23
C GLU A 184 -21.58 -2.51 11.37
N PRO A 185 -21.92 -1.64 12.35
CA PRO A 185 -21.06 -1.41 13.51
C PRO A 185 -20.77 -2.69 14.30
N LEU A 186 -19.53 -2.81 14.75
CA LEU A 186 -18.98 -3.89 15.56
C LEU A 186 -19.23 -3.61 17.05
N ALA A 187 -19.67 -4.64 17.77
CA ALA A 187 -19.92 -4.57 19.21
C ALA A 187 -18.64 -4.77 20.05
N ASN A 188 -17.61 -5.41 19.49
CA ASN A 188 -16.47 -5.93 20.24
C ASN A 188 -15.13 -5.73 19.53
N ASN A 189 -14.95 -4.61 18.84
CA ASN A 189 -13.67 -4.21 18.27
C ASN A 189 -13.10 -2.95 18.95
N PRO A 190 -12.08 -3.07 19.83
CA PRO A 190 -11.56 -1.94 20.58
C PRO A 190 -10.53 -1.10 19.82
N ASN A 191 -10.01 -1.57 18.68
CA ASN A 191 -8.88 -0.97 17.98
C ASN A 191 -9.17 -0.78 16.49
N PRO A 192 -8.54 0.20 15.81
CA PRO A 192 -8.60 0.27 14.36
C PRO A 192 -8.11 -1.04 13.72
N MET A 193 -8.57 -1.31 12.50
CA MET A 193 -8.28 -2.56 11.81
C MET A 193 -7.50 -2.32 10.52
N VAL A 194 -6.51 -3.16 10.24
CA VAL A 194 -5.83 -3.20 8.94
C VAL A 194 -6.24 -4.47 8.20
N VAL A 195 -6.18 -4.43 6.87
CA VAL A 195 -6.52 -5.55 6.00
C VAL A 195 -5.32 -5.90 5.14
N ILE A 196 -4.98 -7.18 5.12
CA ILE A 196 -4.13 -7.75 4.09
C ILE A 196 -5.03 -8.30 3.00
N ALA A 197 -4.88 -7.78 1.79
CA ALA A 197 -5.56 -8.29 0.61
C ALA A 197 -4.55 -9.05 -0.27
N ARG A 198 -4.91 -10.25 -0.72
CA ARG A 198 -4.10 -11.05 -1.66
C ARG A 198 -4.98 -11.81 -2.64
N VAL A 199 -4.54 -11.91 -3.89
CA VAL A 199 -5.13 -12.83 -4.87
C VAL A 199 -4.27 -14.09 -4.91
N VAL A 200 -4.86 -15.23 -4.53
CA VAL A 200 -4.17 -16.52 -4.49
C VAL A 200 -4.57 -17.35 -5.71
N PRO A 201 -3.60 -17.89 -6.49
CA PRO A 201 -3.91 -18.73 -7.65
C PRO A 201 -4.56 -20.07 -7.32
N ASN A 202 -4.23 -20.64 -6.15
CA ASN A 202 -4.79 -21.90 -5.68
C ASN A 202 -5.14 -21.82 -4.20
N TYR A 203 -6.42 -21.58 -3.89
CA TYR A 203 -6.90 -21.41 -2.53
C TYR A 203 -6.79 -22.69 -1.70
N LYS A 204 -6.88 -23.88 -2.31
CA LYS A 204 -6.74 -25.16 -1.59
C LYS A 204 -5.32 -25.33 -1.08
N GLU A 205 -4.32 -25.11 -1.93
CA GLU A 205 -2.91 -25.15 -1.54
C GLU A 205 -2.58 -24.04 -0.54
N PHE A 206 -3.07 -22.83 -0.77
CA PHE A 206 -2.89 -21.71 0.15
C PHE A 206 -3.36 -22.02 1.57
N LYS A 207 -4.53 -22.69 1.73
CA LYS A 207 -5.00 -23.14 3.04
C LYS A 207 -4.09 -24.17 3.70
N VAL A 208 -3.51 -25.08 2.91
CA VAL A 208 -2.53 -26.05 3.43
C VAL A 208 -1.27 -25.34 3.90
N SER A 209 -0.77 -24.36 3.14
CA SER A 209 0.38 -23.54 3.53
C SER A 209 0.10 -22.75 4.83
N GLN A 210 -1.08 -22.14 4.97
CA GLN A 210 -1.48 -21.45 6.19
C GLN A 210 -1.53 -22.39 7.40
N ALA A 211 -2.10 -23.59 7.25
CA ALA A 211 -2.15 -24.58 8.32
C ALA A 211 -0.74 -25.03 8.76
N ASN A 212 0.20 -25.09 7.82
CA ASN A 212 1.61 -25.38 8.08
C ASN A 212 2.42 -24.17 8.60
N ARG A 213 1.79 -23.00 8.74
CA ARG A 213 2.43 -21.74 9.15
C ARG A 213 3.63 -21.35 8.26
N ASP A 214 3.50 -21.57 6.96
CA ASP A 214 4.47 -21.04 6.00
C ASP A 214 4.46 -19.49 6.08
N LEU A 215 5.64 -18.90 6.29
CA LEU A 215 5.84 -17.46 6.48
C LEU A 215 5.36 -16.64 5.27
N ALA A 216 5.35 -17.22 4.08
CA ALA A 216 4.85 -16.55 2.88
C ALA A 216 3.30 -16.58 2.78
N SER A 217 2.65 -17.44 3.57
CA SER A 217 1.20 -17.68 3.51
C SER A 217 0.40 -17.04 4.64
N VAL A 218 1.07 -16.62 5.73
CA VAL A 218 0.45 -16.01 6.91
C VAL A 218 0.95 -14.58 7.07
N GLY A 219 0.04 -13.61 7.16
CA GLY A 219 0.43 -12.21 7.36
C GLY A 219 1.24 -11.65 6.18
N LEU A 220 2.14 -10.70 6.43
CA LEU A 220 2.97 -10.11 5.38
C LEU A 220 4.32 -10.83 5.29
N PRO A 221 4.79 -11.15 4.06
CA PRO A 221 6.13 -11.69 3.85
C PRO A 221 7.15 -10.55 4.05
N ILE A 222 7.75 -10.49 5.24
CA ILE A 222 8.75 -9.47 5.57
C ILE A 222 10.12 -9.96 5.11
N THR A 223 10.75 -9.21 4.22
CA THR A 223 12.07 -9.51 3.68
C THR A 223 13.16 -8.72 4.42
N PRO A 224 14.10 -9.39 5.11
CA PRO A 224 15.19 -8.70 5.78
C PRO A 224 16.23 -8.17 4.78
N LEU A 225 16.55 -6.87 4.87
CA LEU A 225 17.62 -6.23 4.14
C LEU A 225 18.73 -5.83 5.10
N SER A 226 19.88 -6.51 5.01
CA SER A 226 21.05 -6.18 5.81
C SER A 226 21.82 -5.03 5.18
N PHE A 227 22.13 -4.01 5.99
CA PHE A 227 22.92 -2.85 5.59
C PHE A 227 24.32 -2.89 6.19
N PRO A 228 25.33 -2.28 5.53
CA PRO A 228 25.21 -1.28 4.45
C PRO A 228 25.05 -1.84 3.02
N ILE A 229 25.25 -3.13 2.79
CA ILE A 229 25.24 -3.73 1.45
C ILE A 229 24.07 -4.72 1.36
N PRO A 230 22.88 -4.28 0.92
CA PRO A 230 21.75 -5.19 0.72
C PRO A 230 22.04 -6.14 -0.45
N SER A 231 21.70 -7.42 -0.28
CA SER A 231 21.83 -8.41 -1.35
C SER A 231 20.78 -8.18 -2.43
N VAL A 232 21.18 -8.27 -3.70
CA VAL A 232 20.26 -8.17 -4.85
C VAL A 232 19.22 -9.29 -4.83
N MET A 233 19.58 -10.46 -4.30
CA MET A 233 18.66 -11.60 -4.19
C MET A 233 17.44 -11.30 -3.32
N ASN A 234 17.53 -10.34 -2.39
CA ASN A 234 16.42 -9.98 -1.50
C ASN A 234 15.39 -9.07 -2.18
N PHE A 235 15.59 -8.72 -3.45
CA PHE A 235 14.63 -7.97 -4.26
C PHE A 235 14.03 -8.85 -5.37
N ASP A 236 14.53 -10.09 -5.53
CA ASP A 236 14.02 -11.01 -6.52
C ASP A 236 12.73 -11.63 -6.02
N GLU A 237 11.72 -11.58 -6.87
CA GLU A 237 10.37 -12.05 -6.57
C GLU A 237 10.01 -13.15 -7.58
N PRO A 238 9.34 -14.24 -7.18
CA PRO A 238 8.90 -15.23 -8.14
C PRO A 238 7.99 -14.57 -9.20
N ARG A 239 8.02 -15.10 -10.42
CA ARG A 239 7.12 -14.60 -11.49
C ARG A 239 5.66 -14.90 -11.18
N ILE A 240 5.39 -16.04 -10.56
CA ILE A 240 4.06 -16.46 -10.10
C ILE A 240 4.21 -16.84 -8.64
N SER A 241 3.53 -16.13 -7.75
CA SER A 241 3.50 -16.44 -6.32
C SER A 241 2.32 -17.37 -6.01
N GLN A 242 2.59 -18.53 -5.41
CA GLN A 242 1.53 -19.46 -4.97
C GLN A 242 0.69 -18.86 -3.83
N ASN A 243 1.26 -17.93 -3.06
CA ASN A 243 0.60 -17.26 -1.95
C ASN A 243 0.09 -15.85 -2.33
N GLY A 244 0.17 -15.48 -3.61
CA GLY A 244 -0.15 -14.14 -4.10
C GLY A 244 0.87 -13.07 -3.71
N CYS A 245 0.54 -11.81 -4.01
CA CYS A 245 1.33 -10.64 -3.62
C CYS A 245 0.50 -9.79 -2.64
N PRO A 246 0.65 -10.01 -1.33
CA PRO A 246 -0.21 -9.35 -0.35
C PRO A 246 0.02 -7.83 -0.31
N GLN A 247 -1.07 -7.09 -0.12
CA GLN A 247 -1.07 -5.64 0.04
C GLN A 247 -1.73 -5.26 1.37
N LEU A 248 -1.15 -4.29 2.07
CA LEU A 248 -1.64 -3.83 3.36
C LEU A 248 -2.48 -2.55 3.22
N SER A 249 -3.60 -2.50 3.92
CA SER A 249 -4.42 -1.28 4.03
C SER A 249 -3.83 -0.29 5.04
N LYS A 250 -4.24 0.97 4.92
CA LYS A 250 -4.20 1.89 6.05
C LYS A 250 -5.13 1.37 7.17
N PRO A 251 -4.91 1.75 8.44
CA PRO A 251 -5.86 1.47 9.50
C PRO A 251 -7.23 2.08 9.18
N GLY A 252 -8.26 1.24 9.17
CA GLY A 252 -9.65 1.64 9.03
C GLY A 252 -10.22 2.05 10.37
N GLY A 253 -10.79 3.25 10.41
CA GLY A 253 -11.42 3.83 11.59
C GLY A 253 -12.82 4.37 11.26
N PRO A 254 -13.66 4.61 12.27
CA PRO A 254 -13.43 4.34 13.70
C PRO A 254 -13.44 2.81 14.02
N PRO A 255 -12.90 2.37 15.18
CA PRO A 255 -12.87 0.94 15.56
C PRO A 255 -14.25 0.27 15.53
N GLU A 256 -15.29 0.99 15.93
CA GLU A 256 -16.66 0.49 16.00
C GLU A 256 -17.26 0.29 14.60
N GLN A 257 -16.73 0.93 13.56
CA GLN A 257 -17.18 0.71 12.19
C GLN A 257 -16.03 1.02 11.21
N PRO A 258 -15.08 0.08 11.03
CA PRO A 258 -13.89 0.34 10.24
C PRO A 258 -14.23 0.67 8.79
N LEU A 259 -13.80 1.85 8.32
CA LEU A 259 -13.86 2.26 6.93
C LEU A 259 -12.44 2.38 6.38
N TRP A 260 -12.17 1.70 5.27
CA TRP A 260 -10.89 1.76 4.58
C TRP A 260 -10.93 2.66 3.36
N ASN A 261 -11.99 2.54 2.55
CA ASN A 261 -12.14 3.23 1.27
C ASN A 261 -10.84 3.22 0.46
N GLN A 262 -10.24 2.03 0.34
CA GLN A 262 -8.91 1.86 -0.23
C GLN A 262 -8.97 0.88 -1.41
N SER A 263 -8.29 1.25 -2.50
CA SER A 263 -8.04 0.38 -3.63
C SER A 263 -6.73 -0.43 -3.45
N PHE A 264 -6.79 -1.67 -3.90
CA PHE A 264 -5.66 -2.58 -4.06
C PHE A 264 -5.52 -2.91 -5.54
N LEU A 265 -4.28 -2.95 -6.04
CA LEU A 265 -4.01 -3.18 -7.46
C LEU A 265 -3.12 -4.41 -7.64
N PHE A 266 -3.66 -5.49 -8.17
CA PHE A 266 -2.93 -6.73 -8.41
C PHE A 266 -2.62 -6.88 -9.90
N GLN A 267 -1.37 -7.20 -10.25
CA GLN A 267 -0.94 -7.18 -11.64
C GLN A 267 -1.20 -8.52 -12.36
N GLY A 268 -1.41 -8.46 -13.68
CA GLY A 268 -1.63 -9.61 -14.53
C GLY A 268 -0.47 -10.62 -14.47
N ARG A 269 0.79 -10.15 -14.50
CA ARG A 269 1.98 -11.02 -14.33
C ARG A 269 1.97 -11.87 -13.06
N ASP A 270 1.38 -11.37 -11.98
CA ASP A 270 1.35 -12.07 -10.70
C ASP A 270 0.26 -13.17 -10.69
N GLY A 271 -0.43 -13.38 -11.82
CA GLY A 271 -1.54 -14.32 -11.97
C GLY A 271 -2.88 -13.76 -11.47
N ALA A 272 -2.93 -12.51 -11.01
CA ALA A 272 -4.11 -11.97 -10.36
C ALA A 272 -5.31 -11.75 -11.28
N THR A 273 -5.08 -11.72 -12.59
CA THR A 273 -6.13 -11.63 -13.62
C THR A 273 -6.52 -13.00 -14.18
N ASN A 274 -5.99 -14.10 -13.62
CA ASN A 274 -6.28 -15.46 -14.08
C ASN A 274 -7.42 -16.07 -13.26
N PHE A 275 -8.65 -15.87 -13.73
CA PHE A 275 -9.86 -16.38 -13.08
C PHE A 275 -10.00 -17.87 -13.34
N SER A 276 -10.05 -18.66 -12.27
CA SER A 276 -10.12 -20.13 -12.31
C SER A 276 -10.98 -20.67 -11.15
N GLU A 277 -11.27 -21.98 -11.15
CA GLU A 277 -12.02 -22.62 -10.06
C GLU A 277 -11.29 -22.61 -8.71
N ASP A 278 -9.97 -22.50 -8.72
CA ASP A 278 -9.14 -22.53 -7.50
C ASP A 278 -8.61 -21.13 -7.12
N THR A 279 -8.77 -20.11 -7.98
CA THR A 279 -8.32 -18.74 -7.68
C THR A 279 -9.26 -18.06 -6.69
N ALA A 280 -8.73 -17.34 -5.69
CA ALA A 280 -9.54 -16.56 -4.76
C ALA A 280 -8.90 -15.23 -4.38
N LEU A 281 -9.74 -14.24 -4.07
CA LEU A 281 -9.36 -13.09 -3.25
C LEU A 281 -9.49 -13.51 -1.79
N VAL A 282 -8.44 -13.27 -1.01
CA VAL A 282 -8.44 -13.45 0.44
C VAL A 282 -8.17 -12.11 1.10
N LEU A 283 -9.04 -11.75 2.05
CA LEU A 283 -8.87 -10.61 2.95
C LEU A 283 -8.65 -11.16 4.35
N GLU A 284 -7.54 -10.77 4.97
CA GLU A 284 -7.25 -11.09 6.36
C GLU A 284 -7.30 -9.81 7.19
N TYR A 285 -8.02 -9.83 8.31
CA TYR A 285 -8.24 -8.65 9.13
C TYR A 285 -7.38 -8.71 10.38
N TYR A 286 -6.62 -7.66 10.68
CA TYR A 286 -5.74 -7.62 11.85
C TYR A 286 -6.00 -6.36 12.68
N SER A 287 -5.76 -6.45 13.99
CA SER A 287 -5.77 -5.27 14.85
C SER A 287 -4.57 -4.38 14.56
N SER A 288 -4.77 -3.07 14.43
CA SER A 288 -3.67 -2.11 14.26
C SER A 288 -2.84 -1.92 15.54
N ALA A 289 -3.37 -2.34 16.70
CA ALA A 289 -2.72 -2.17 18.01
C ALA A 289 -1.57 -3.16 18.27
N SER A 290 -1.19 -3.97 17.28
CA SER A 290 -0.26 -5.10 17.42
C SER A 290 1.19 -4.71 17.72
N MET A 291 1.55 -3.43 17.72
CA MET A 291 2.92 -3.01 18.00
C MET A 291 3.11 -2.63 19.48
N LYS A 292 3.79 -3.50 20.24
CA LYS A 292 4.23 -3.21 21.59
C LYS A 292 5.77 -3.18 21.67
N GLY A 293 6.31 -1.99 21.95
CA GLY A 293 7.70 -1.83 22.41
C GLY A 293 8.77 -2.39 21.47
N SER A 294 9.68 -3.21 21.99
CA SER A 294 10.86 -3.73 21.30
C SER A 294 10.62 -4.96 20.41
N GLN A 295 9.37 -5.38 20.22
CA GLN A 295 9.06 -6.54 19.38
C GLN A 295 9.14 -6.20 17.88
N PRO A 296 9.53 -7.17 17.03
CA PRO A 296 9.49 -6.99 15.59
C PRO A 296 8.10 -6.57 15.11
N TRP A 297 8.04 -5.84 13.98
CA TRP A 297 6.76 -5.53 13.36
C TRP A 297 6.12 -6.82 12.83
N THR A 298 5.28 -7.42 13.65
CA THR A 298 4.49 -8.60 13.29
C THR A 298 3.03 -8.27 13.48
N LEU A 299 2.22 -8.65 12.50
CA LEU A 299 0.80 -8.75 12.69
C LEU A 299 0.54 -10.06 13.46
N ASP A 300 -0.22 -9.97 14.55
CA ASP A 300 -0.61 -11.11 15.39
C ASP A 300 -1.53 -12.08 14.61
N GLN A 301 -2.41 -12.82 15.28
CA GLN A 301 -3.40 -13.64 14.60
C GLN A 301 -4.47 -12.78 13.91
N PRO A 302 -4.96 -13.20 12.73
CA PRO A 302 -6.07 -12.52 12.09
C PRO A 302 -7.31 -12.59 12.98
N LEU A 303 -8.05 -11.48 13.03
CA LEU A 303 -9.35 -11.35 13.68
C LEU A 303 -10.45 -12.10 12.93
N GLY A 304 -10.22 -12.41 11.65
CA GLY A 304 -11.12 -13.13 10.76
C GLY A 304 -10.59 -13.10 9.33
N ILE A 305 -11.29 -13.79 8.43
CA ILE A 305 -10.96 -13.81 6.99
C ILE A 305 -12.21 -13.69 6.13
N SER A 306 -12.10 -13.03 4.98
CA SER A 306 -13.11 -13.05 3.93
C SER A 306 -12.51 -13.67 2.68
N VAL A 307 -13.26 -14.56 2.02
CA VAL A 307 -12.78 -15.29 0.85
C VAL A 307 -13.81 -15.17 -0.27
N LEU A 308 -13.38 -14.64 -1.41
CA LEU A 308 -14.19 -14.54 -2.61
C LEU A 308 -13.54 -15.37 -3.74
N PRO A 309 -14.17 -16.47 -4.16
CA PRO A 309 -13.74 -17.21 -5.34
C PRO A 309 -13.74 -16.34 -6.60
N LEU A 310 -12.63 -16.32 -7.33
CA LEU A 310 -12.46 -15.56 -8.58
C LEU A 310 -12.69 -16.50 -9.78
N GLU A 311 -13.89 -17.05 -9.84
CA GLU A 311 -14.29 -18.01 -10.87
C GLU A 311 -14.56 -17.34 -12.22
N SER A 312 -14.55 -18.15 -13.30
CA SER A 312 -14.86 -17.67 -14.66
C SER A 312 -16.23 -17.01 -14.78
N ARG A 313 -17.22 -17.39 -13.96
CA ARG A 313 -18.53 -16.71 -13.94
C ARG A 313 -18.42 -15.26 -13.46
N LEU A 314 -17.57 -15.00 -12.46
CA LEU A 314 -17.32 -13.66 -11.95
C LEU A 314 -16.65 -12.81 -13.04
N TYR A 315 -15.66 -13.38 -13.72
CA TYR A 315 -15.00 -12.77 -14.87
C TYR A 315 -16.00 -12.36 -15.97
N GLN A 316 -16.89 -13.28 -16.38
CA GLN A 316 -17.91 -12.97 -17.40
C GLN A 316 -18.84 -11.84 -16.93
N LYS A 317 -19.26 -11.83 -15.66
CA LYS A 317 -20.06 -10.73 -15.10
C LYS A 317 -19.32 -9.40 -15.19
N MET A 318 -18.04 -9.36 -14.86
CA MET A 318 -17.20 -8.15 -14.97
C MET A 318 -17.12 -7.64 -16.42
N LEU A 319 -17.02 -8.54 -17.41
CA LEU A 319 -17.00 -8.15 -18.83
C LEU A 319 -18.36 -7.64 -19.34
N THR A 320 -19.47 -8.16 -18.82
CA THR A 320 -20.83 -7.76 -19.23
C THR A 320 -21.36 -6.53 -18.51
N GLY A 321 -20.67 -6.06 -17.46
CA GLY A 321 -21.04 -4.86 -16.71
C GLY A 321 -21.06 -3.63 -17.61
N LYS A 322 -22.15 -2.87 -17.58
CA LYS A 322 -22.26 -1.60 -18.30
C LYS A 322 -21.75 -0.47 -17.41
N GLY A 323 -20.73 0.26 -17.86
CA GLY A 323 -20.25 1.49 -17.21
C GLY A 323 -18.86 1.39 -16.58
N LEU A 324 -18.43 2.49 -15.95
CA LEU A 324 -17.13 2.63 -15.28
C LEU A 324 -17.13 2.10 -13.84
N ASP A 325 -18.28 1.70 -13.30
CA ASP A 325 -18.49 1.46 -11.86
C ASP A 325 -18.03 0.08 -11.35
N GLY A 326 -17.47 -0.75 -12.24
CA GLY A 326 -16.97 -2.08 -11.90
C GLY A 326 -18.07 -3.06 -11.46
N LEU A 327 -17.66 -4.24 -11.01
CA LEU A 327 -18.56 -5.22 -10.40
C LEU A 327 -18.60 -5.02 -8.89
N HIS A 328 -19.80 -4.87 -8.32
CA HIS A 328 -19.99 -4.78 -6.88
C HIS A 328 -20.30 -6.14 -6.26
N VAL A 329 -19.66 -6.44 -5.12
CA VAL A 329 -19.94 -7.59 -4.27
C VAL A 329 -20.31 -7.05 -2.90
N GLU A 330 -21.58 -7.20 -2.56
CA GLU A 330 -22.14 -6.73 -1.30
C GLU A 330 -22.10 -7.83 -0.25
N ARG A 331 -21.87 -7.43 0.99
CA ARG A 331 -22.01 -8.28 2.19
C ARG A 331 -21.18 -9.57 2.14
N LEU A 332 -19.92 -9.49 1.69
CA LEU A 332 -18.98 -10.60 1.80
C LEU A 332 -18.71 -10.89 3.29
N PRO A 333 -18.99 -12.10 3.80
CA PRO A 333 -18.89 -12.38 5.22
C PRO A 333 -17.44 -12.49 5.71
N ILE A 334 -17.19 -11.93 6.89
CA ILE A 334 -15.99 -12.17 7.66
C ILE A 334 -16.19 -13.47 8.46
N MET A 335 -15.46 -14.50 8.08
CA MET A 335 -15.48 -15.85 8.64
C MET A 335 -14.37 -16.04 9.68
N ASP A 336 -14.43 -17.17 10.40
CA ASP A 336 -13.44 -17.58 11.40
C ASP A 336 -13.10 -16.46 12.40
N THR A 337 -14.15 -15.75 12.83
CA THR A 337 -14.02 -14.52 13.61
C THR A 337 -14.77 -14.59 14.93
N SER A 338 -14.22 -13.91 15.94
CA SER A 338 -14.94 -13.58 17.17
C SER A 338 -15.64 -12.22 17.11
N LEU A 339 -15.43 -11.44 16.04
CA LEU A 339 -16.09 -10.15 15.83
C LEU A 339 -17.58 -10.34 15.64
N LYS A 340 -18.37 -9.41 16.17
CA LYS A 340 -19.83 -9.41 16.09
C LYS A 340 -20.32 -8.02 15.77
N THR A 341 -21.35 -7.94 14.95
CA THR A 341 -22.12 -6.70 14.80
C THR A 341 -22.87 -6.37 16.09
N ILE A 342 -23.38 -5.14 16.21
CA ILE A 342 -24.27 -4.75 17.32
C ILE A 342 -25.52 -5.65 17.45
N ASN A 343 -25.91 -6.33 16.38
CA ASN A 343 -27.03 -7.28 16.37
C ASN A 343 -26.60 -8.72 16.72
N GLY A 344 -25.31 -8.96 16.97
CA GLY A 344 -24.76 -10.28 17.28
C GLY A 344 -24.49 -11.15 16.06
N GLU A 345 -24.62 -10.61 14.85
CA GLU A 345 -24.38 -11.33 13.59
C GLU A 345 -22.89 -11.30 13.19
N ALA A 346 -22.51 -12.18 12.25
CA ALA A 346 -21.20 -12.16 11.64
C ALA A 346 -21.05 -10.88 10.78
N PRO A 347 -19.97 -10.09 10.96
CA PRO A 347 -19.76 -8.87 10.17
C PRO A 347 -19.56 -9.18 8.69
N THR A 348 -19.92 -8.22 7.83
CA THR A 348 -19.68 -8.31 6.38
C THR A 348 -18.94 -7.09 5.85
N VAL A 349 -18.36 -7.19 4.65
CA VAL A 349 -17.73 -6.09 3.92
C VAL A 349 -18.23 -5.98 2.49
N ASP A 350 -18.15 -4.77 1.94
CA ASP A 350 -18.44 -4.50 0.53
C ASP A 350 -17.17 -4.28 -0.29
N LEU A 351 -17.18 -4.82 -1.51
CA LEU A 351 -16.08 -4.76 -2.47
C LEU A 351 -16.54 -4.29 -3.84
N SER A 352 -15.70 -3.54 -4.54
CA SER A 352 -15.87 -3.27 -5.97
C SER A 352 -14.65 -3.76 -6.75
N PHE A 353 -14.88 -4.28 -7.96
CA PHE A 353 -13.84 -4.88 -8.80
C PHE A 353 -13.79 -4.22 -10.17
N GLN A 354 -12.59 -3.98 -10.67
CA GLN A 354 -12.36 -3.49 -12.02
C GLN A 354 -11.20 -4.23 -12.69
N LEU A 355 -11.40 -4.64 -13.93
CA LEU A 355 -10.33 -5.17 -14.78
C LEU A 355 -9.77 -4.07 -15.66
N LEU A 356 -8.45 -3.90 -15.62
CA LEU A 356 -7.73 -2.93 -16.42
C LEU A 356 -7.06 -3.64 -17.60
N SER A 357 -7.38 -3.23 -18.83
CA SER A 357 -6.94 -3.91 -20.07
C SER A 357 -6.02 -3.05 -20.95
N SER A 358 -5.93 -1.75 -20.66
CA SER A 358 -5.08 -0.81 -21.38
C SER A 358 -3.89 -0.36 -20.55
N GLU A 359 -2.85 0.16 -21.23
CA GLU A 359 -1.93 1.08 -20.57
C GLU A 359 -2.75 2.30 -20.16
N VAL A 360 -3.07 2.43 -18.88
CA VAL A 360 -3.68 3.65 -18.37
C VAL A 360 -2.58 4.71 -18.34
N ARG A 361 -2.60 5.63 -19.31
CA ARG A 361 -1.81 6.86 -19.27
C ARG A 361 -2.69 7.96 -18.71
N LEU A 362 -2.30 8.54 -17.57
CA LEU A 362 -2.84 9.83 -17.18
C LEU A 362 -2.22 10.88 -18.10
N HIS A 363 -2.90 11.21 -19.20
CA HIS A 363 -2.53 12.39 -19.98
C HIS A 363 -2.76 13.64 -19.12
N PRO A 364 -1.80 14.59 -19.10
CA PRO A 364 -2.03 15.89 -18.51
C PRO A 364 -2.76 16.72 -19.55
N LEU A 365 -4.09 16.80 -19.45
CA LEU A 365 -4.88 17.94 -19.88
C LEU A 365 -6.30 17.75 -19.34
N ASP A 366 -6.75 18.81 -18.71
CA ASP A 366 -8.07 19.01 -18.13
C ASP A 366 -9.20 18.58 -19.09
N PHE A 367 -10.22 17.91 -18.56
CA PHE A 367 -11.54 17.94 -19.17
C PHE A 367 -12.29 19.17 -18.64
N PRO A 368 -12.67 20.14 -19.49
CA PRO A 368 -13.91 20.89 -19.30
C PRO A 368 -15.05 20.25 -20.13
N PRO A 369 -16.31 20.60 -19.82
CA PRO A 369 -17.46 19.72 -20.02
C PRO A 369 -18.11 19.90 -21.41
N PHE A 370 -18.81 18.84 -21.84
CA PHE A 370 -19.74 18.77 -22.98
C PHE A 370 -19.23 19.17 -24.37
N LEU A 371 -19.20 18.18 -25.27
CA LEU A 371 -19.83 18.33 -26.58
C LEU A 371 -20.19 16.95 -27.14
N SER A 372 -21.50 16.69 -27.22
CA SER A 372 -22.07 15.70 -28.13
C SER A 372 -21.55 15.97 -29.54
N VAL A 373 -20.86 14.99 -30.13
CA VAL A 373 -20.73 14.95 -31.58
C VAL A 373 -21.75 13.96 -32.11
N VAL A 374 -22.78 14.55 -32.69
CA VAL A 374 -23.75 13.98 -33.62
C VAL A 374 -22.98 13.30 -34.76
N LEU A 375 -23.08 11.98 -34.89
CA LEU A 375 -22.78 11.32 -36.18
C LEU A 375 -23.97 11.55 -37.10
N GLY A 376 -23.91 12.67 -37.83
CA GLY A 376 -24.81 12.95 -38.94
C GLY A 376 -24.47 12.05 -40.12
N CYS A 377 -25.45 11.27 -40.56
CA CYS A 377 -25.50 10.75 -41.92
C CYS A 377 -25.33 11.90 -42.91
N GLY A 378 -24.47 11.72 -43.91
CA GLY A 378 -24.23 12.71 -44.95
C GLY A 378 -23.34 12.18 -46.05
N VAL A 379 -23.84 11.19 -46.79
CA VAL A 379 -23.39 10.87 -48.15
C VAL A 379 -23.50 12.12 -49.01
N CYS A 380 -22.50 12.36 -49.87
CA CYS A 380 -22.59 12.81 -51.27
C CYS A 380 -21.24 13.47 -51.65
N ARG A 381 -20.60 13.17 -52.77
CA ARG A 381 -21.00 12.46 -53.99
C ARG A 381 -19.79 12.52 -54.95
N ASP A 382 -19.90 11.88 -56.11
CA ASP A 382 -19.46 12.59 -57.32
C ASP A 382 -20.38 13.78 -57.57
#